data_AF-A0A8T5QE37-F1
#
_entry.id   AF-A0A8T5QE37-F1
#
_cell.length_a   1.000
_cell.length_b   1.000
_cell.length_c   1.000
_cell.angle_alpha   90.00
_cell.angle_beta   90.00
_cell.angle_gamma   90.00
#
_symmetry.space_group_name_H-M   'P 1'
#
loop_
_entity.id
_entity.type
_entity.pdbx_description
1 polymer ?
#
loop_
_entity_poly.entity_id
_entity_poly.type
_entity_poly.pdbx_seq_one_letter_code
_entity_poly.pdbx_strand_id
1 'polypeptide(L)'
;MVITDNESLSAEEKIKQLVEFEEDKRRELDEKKKELEKKKKELEELETRGKIEIEDARKEIEEKIEELALEEKERFEELEEIKRRREAEQGVSLEETISEEEREGRIREAPRTRGYGEALEEVMRGTPTFYDVTNYNVLNRLESIAGEAEHRPLTEKEAEFVKIAEYHIDKFKRDGEYQDRAGYLAREQAEIDHIRKISKDANIMKGEYNP
;
A
#
# COMPACT_ATOMS: atom_id res chain seq x y z
N MET A 1 -48.24 -36.39 -49.02
CA MET A 1 -48.46 -37.85 -49.06
C MET A 1 -47.14 -38.46 -49.52
N VAL A 2 -46.26 -38.81 -48.57
CA VAL A 2 -44.97 -39.43 -48.88
C VAL A 2 -45.25 -40.92 -48.98
N ILE A 3 -45.15 -41.43 -50.20
CA ILE A 3 -45.39 -42.83 -50.53
C ILE A 3 -44.32 -43.65 -49.79
N THR A 4 -44.75 -44.40 -48.78
CA THR A 4 -43.95 -45.45 -48.16
C THR A 4 -43.92 -46.64 -49.11
N ASP A 5 -42.98 -46.64 -50.05
CA ASP A 5 -42.64 -47.82 -50.85
C ASP A 5 -41.87 -48.79 -49.95
N ASN A 6 -42.64 -49.48 -49.11
CA ASN A 6 -42.18 -50.55 -48.23
C ASN A 6 -42.57 -51.88 -48.89
N GLU A 7 -42.01 -52.18 -50.06
CA GLU A 7 -42.07 -53.50 -50.66
C GLU A 7 -40.68 -54.14 -50.74
N SER A 8 -40.55 -55.22 -49.96
CA SER A 8 -39.66 -56.37 -50.14
C SER A 8 -38.14 -56.21 -50.01
N LEU A 9 -37.67 -55.92 -48.79
CA LEU A 9 -36.44 -56.57 -48.30
C LEU A 9 -36.84 -57.87 -47.58
N SER A 10 -36.21 -58.98 -47.96
CA SER A 10 -36.35 -60.26 -47.25
C SER A 10 -36.01 -60.06 -45.77
N ALA A 11 -36.64 -60.82 -44.87
CA ALA A 11 -36.31 -60.79 -43.45
C ALA A 11 -34.78 -60.96 -43.23
N GLU A 12 -34.12 -61.74 -44.10
CA GLU A 12 -32.68 -61.93 -44.11
C GLU A 12 -31.89 -60.67 -44.46
N GLU A 13 -32.38 -59.83 -45.37
CA GLU A 13 -31.71 -58.58 -45.77
C GLU A 13 -31.86 -57.50 -44.70
N LYS A 14 -33.01 -57.45 -44.01
CA LYS A 14 -33.19 -56.58 -42.83
C LYS A 14 -32.28 -56.99 -41.67
N ILE A 15 -32.09 -58.29 -41.46
CA ILE A 15 -31.14 -58.80 -40.45
C ILE A 15 -29.71 -58.41 -40.82
N LYS A 16 -29.30 -58.55 -42.09
CA LYS A 16 -27.97 -58.11 -42.55
C LYS A 16 -27.74 -56.61 -42.32
N GLN A 17 -28.71 -55.77 -42.68
CA GLN A 17 -28.61 -54.32 -42.45
C GLN A 17 -28.51 -53.96 -40.97
N LEU A 18 -29.22 -54.68 -40.09
CA LEU A 18 -29.13 -54.48 -38.64
C LEU A 18 -27.76 -54.90 -38.09
N VAL A 19 -27.19 -56.00 -38.58
CA VAL A 19 -25.84 -56.45 -38.20
C VAL A 19 -24.78 -55.47 -38.68
N GLU A 20 -24.85 -55.01 -39.93
CA GLU A 20 -23.95 -53.98 -40.47
C GLU A 20 -24.05 -52.68 -39.67
N PHE A 21 -25.27 -52.24 -39.34
CA PHE A 21 -25.49 -51.05 -38.51
C PHE A 21 -24.93 -51.21 -37.09
N GLU A 22 -25.10 -52.39 -36.47
CA GLU A 22 -24.51 -52.66 -35.16
C GLU A 22 -22.97 -52.69 -35.20
N GLU A 23 -22.38 -53.28 -36.25
CA GLU A 23 -20.93 -53.29 -36.45
C GLU A 23 -20.38 -51.88 -36.67
N ASP A 24 -21.04 -51.06 -37.48
CA ASP A 24 -20.67 -49.66 -37.71
C ASP A 24 -20.79 -48.84 -36.42
N LYS A 25 -21.85 -49.06 -35.63
CA LYS A 25 -22.00 -48.40 -34.32
C LYS A 25 -20.93 -48.83 -33.32
N ARG A 26 -20.52 -50.10 -33.33
CA ARG A 26 -19.40 -50.58 -32.51
C ARG A 26 -18.08 -49.95 -32.93
N ARG A 27 -17.81 -49.86 -34.24
CA ARG A 27 -16.62 -49.17 -34.77
C ARG A 27 -16.61 -47.69 -34.38
N GLU A 28 -17.73 -46.99 -34.55
CA GLU A 28 -17.87 -45.58 -34.17
C GLU A 28 -17.63 -45.38 -32.66
N LEU A 29 -18.14 -46.28 -31.81
CA LEU A 29 -17.89 -46.24 -30.38
C LEU A 29 -16.43 -46.50 -30.01
N ASP A 30 -15.78 -47.45 -30.67
CA ASP A 30 -14.36 -47.75 -30.43
C ASP A 30 -13.44 -46.61 -30.91
N GLU A 31 -13.77 -45.97 -32.03
CA GLU A 31 -13.08 -44.76 -32.50
C GLU A 31 -13.23 -43.61 -31.50
N LYS A 32 -14.46 -43.35 -31.03
CA LYS A 32 -14.72 -42.31 -30.02
C LYS A 32 -14.00 -42.60 -28.70
N LYS A 33 -13.93 -43.86 -28.26
CA LYS A 33 -13.15 -44.25 -27.07
C LYS A 33 -11.66 -43.97 -27.24
N LYS A 34 -11.08 -44.33 -28.39
CA LYS A 34 -9.67 -44.04 -28.69
C LYS A 34 -9.40 -42.54 -28.74
N GLU A 35 -10.31 -41.76 -29.32
CA GLU A 35 -10.20 -40.30 -29.35
C GLU A 35 -10.27 -39.71 -27.93
N LEU A 36 -11.18 -40.21 -27.09
CA LEU A 36 -11.28 -39.82 -25.67
C LEU A 36 -10.02 -40.15 -24.89
N GLU A 37 -9.46 -41.36 -25.05
CA GLU A 37 -8.20 -41.74 -24.41
C GLU A 37 -7.04 -40.85 -24.86
N LYS A 38 -6.98 -40.51 -26.15
CA LYS A 38 -5.96 -39.60 -26.69
C LYS A 38 -6.09 -38.21 -26.07
N LYS A 39 -7.29 -37.63 -26.05
CA LYS A 39 -7.55 -36.32 -25.43
C LYS A 39 -7.25 -36.32 -23.93
N LYS A 40 -7.54 -37.42 -23.23
CA LYS A 40 -7.21 -37.55 -21.81
C LYS A 40 -5.70 -37.50 -21.58
N LYS A 41 -4.91 -38.22 -22.39
CA LYS A 41 -3.45 -38.16 -22.34
C LYS A 41 -2.91 -36.76 -22.66
N GLU A 42 -3.46 -36.11 -23.69
CA GLU A 42 -3.09 -34.74 -24.05
C GLU A 42 -3.36 -33.76 -22.90
N LEU A 43 -4.48 -33.92 -22.17
CA LEU A 43 -4.78 -33.12 -20.98
C LEU A 43 -3.81 -33.38 -19.83
N GLU A 44 -3.49 -34.64 -19.54
CA GLU A 44 -2.50 -35.00 -18.50
C GLU A 44 -1.10 -34.43 -18.83
N GLU A 45 -0.70 -34.42 -20.10
CA GLU A 45 0.55 -33.81 -20.56
C GLU A 45 0.55 -32.27 -20.46
N LEU A 46 -0.60 -31.62 -20.67
CA LEU A 46 -0.73 -30.17 -20.51
C LEU A 46 -0.74 -29.78 -19.02
N GLU A 47 -1.40 -30.54 -18.17
CA GLU A 47 -1.39 -30.29 -16.72
C GLU A 47 0.00 -30.47 -16.12
N THR A 48 0.73 -31.51 -16.56
CA THR A 48 2.12 -31.72 -16.10
C THR A 48 3.05 -30.62 -16.58
N ARG A 49 2.96 -30.20 -17.85
CA ARG A 49 3.71 -29.04 -18.36
C ARG A 49 3.38 -27.76 -17.60
N GLY A 50 2.09 -27.46 -17.39
CA GLY A 50 1.69 -26.27 -16.65
C GLY A 50 2.20 -26.26 -15.21
N LYS A 51 2.24 -27.42 -14.53
CA LYS A 51 2.85 -27.52 -13.19
C LYS A 51 4.35 -27.24 -13.19
N ILE A 52 5.07 -27.75 -14.19
CA ILE A 52 6.52 -27.51 -14.34
C ILE A 52 6.77 -26.02 -14.60
N GLU A 53 6.04 -25.40 -15.52
CA GLU A 53 6.19 -23.97 -15.84
C GLU A 53 5.91 -23.08 -14.62
N ILE A 54 4.90 -23.42 -13.81
CA ILE A 54 4.61 -22.69 -12.56
C ILE A 54 5.72 -22.87 -11.54
N GLU A 55 6.29 -24.09 -11.42
CA GLU A 55 7.39 -24.35 -10.50
C GLU A 55 8.66 -23.60 -10.91
N ASP A 56 8.98 -23.58 -12.20
CA ASP A 56 10.13 -22.86 -12.75
C ASP A 56 9.97 -21.34 -12.55
N ALA A 57 8.78 -20.79 -12.84
CA ALA A 57 8.51 -19.37 -12.60
C ALA A 57 8.58 -19.00 -11.10
N ARG A 58 8.18 -19.91 -10.20
CA ARG A 58 8.33 -19.69 -8.76
C ARG A 58 9.80 -19.65 -8.34
N LYS A 59 10.63 -20.56 -8.86
CA LYS A 59 12.08 -20.56 -8.60
C LYS A 59 12.73 -19.28 -9.11
N GLU A 60 12.38 -18.83 -10.31
CA GLU A 60 12.92 -17.58 -10.87
C GLU A 60 12.53 -16.36 -10.01
N ILE A 61 11.29 -16.32 -9.50
CA ILE A 61 10.86 -15.26 -8.58
C ILE A 61 11.63 -15.32 -7.26
N GLU A 62 11.82 -16.51 -6.68
CA GLU A 62 12.58 -16.68 -5.44
C GLU A 62 14.04 -16.24 -5.62
N GLU A 63 14.70 -16.64 -6.71
CA GLU A 63 16.06 -16.19 -7.04
C GLU A 63 16.14 -14.66 -7.17
N LYS A 64 15.14 -14.02 -7.81
CA LYS A 64 15.09 -12.56 -7.92
C LYS A 64 14.86 -11.85 -6.60
N ILE A 65 14.07 -12.44 -5.69
CA ILE A 65 13.89 -11.91 -4.34
C ILE A 65 15.21 -11.99 -3.56
N GLU A 66 15.93 -13.11 -3.66
CA GLU A 66 17.24 -13.26 -3.01
C GLU A 66 18.28 -12.28 -3.55
N GLU A 67 18.34 -12.08 -4.87
CA GLU A 67 19.22 -11.09 -5.52
C GLU A 67 18.92 -9.67 -5.01
N LEU A 68 17.64 -9.26 -4.98
CA LEU A 68 17.23 -7.95 -4.47
C LEU A 68 17.53 -7.77 -2.98
N ALA A 69 17.36 -8.82 -2.17
CA ALA A 69 17.67 -8.77 -0.74
C ALA A 69 19.18 -8.60 -0.50
N LEU A 70 20.03 -9.21 -1.33
CA LEU A 70 21.48 -9.00 -1.28
C LEU A 70 21.86 -7.59 -1.69
N GLU A 71 21.29 -7.06 -2.79
CA GLU A 71 21.53 -5.68 -3.23
C GLU A 71 21.10 -4.66 -2.17
N GLU A 72 19.95 -4.87 -1.51
CA GLU A 72 19.48 -3.97 -0.45
C GLU A 72 20.42 -3.99 0.75
N LYS A 73 20.93 -5.18 1.11
CA LYS A 73 21.92 -5.32 2.19
C LYS A 73 23.23 -4.61 1.86
N GLU A 74 23.74 -4.76 0.63
CA GLU A 74 24.94 -4.07 0.17
C GLU A 74 24.75 -2.55 0.22
N ARG A 75 23.63 -2.03 -0.28
CA ARG A 75 23.31 -0.59 -0.20
C ARG A 75 23.20 -0.09 1.23
N PHE A 76 22.64 -0.90 2.13
CA PHE A 76 22.56 -0.55 3.54
C PHE A 76 23.95 -0.47 4.19
N GLU A 77 24.82 -1.42 3.90
CA GLU A 77 26.21 -1.42 4.39
C GLU A 77 27.00 -0.21 3.85
N GLU A 78 26.82 0.14 2.57
CA GLU A 78 27.41 1.36 1.98
C GLU A 78 26.92 2.64 2.67
N LEU A 79 25.61 2.74 2.94
CA LEU A 79 25.03 3.89 3.62
C LEU A 79 25.49 4.01 5.07
N GLU A 80 25.63 2.89 5.79
CA GLU A 80 26.23 2.89 7.13
C GLU A 80 27.69 3.34 7.10
N GLU A 81 28.48 2.89 6.12
CA GLU A 81 29.88 3.31 6.01
C GLU A 81 29.99 4.81 5.71
N ILE A 82 29.16 5.35 4.82
CA ILE A 82 29.09 6.79 4.55
C ILE A 82 28.70 7.55 5.82
N LYS A 83 27.74 7.04 6.60
CA LYS A 83 27.32 7.65 7.86
C LYS A 83 28.46 7.66 8.88
N ARG A 84 29.17 6.54 9.06
CA ARG A 84 30.33 6.46 9.97
C ARG A 84 31.46 7.39 9.54
N ARG A 85 31.74 7.51 8.24
CA ARG A 85 32.75 8.46 7.72
C ARG A 85 32.35 9.91 8.01
N ARG A 86 31.08 10.28 7.78
CA ARG A 86 30.57 11.62 8.11
C ARG A 86 30.62 11.91 9.61
N GLU A 87 30.27 10.95 10.45
CA GLU A 87 30.36 11.09 11.91
C GLU A 87 31.81 11.26 12.38
N ALA A 88 32.76 10.55 11.78
CA ALA A 88 34.19 10.73 12.06
C ALA A 88 34.71 12.09 11.59
N GLU A 89 34.34 12.56 10.40
CA GLU A 89 34.75 13.88 9.88
C GLU A 89 34.12 15.04 10.68
N GLN A 90 32.84 14.92 11.06
CA GLN A 90 32.15 15.91 11.89
C GLN A 90 32.64 15.90 13.34
N GLY A 91 32.98 14.72 13.89
CA GLY A 91 33.54 14.59 15.24
C GLY A 91 34.89 15.27 15.38
N VAL A 92 35.78 15.12 14.38
CA VAL A 92 37.08 15.82 14.35
C VAL A 92 36.89 17.34 14.22
N SER A 93 35.95 17.79 13.39
CA SER A 93 35.62 19.22 13.25
C SER A 93 35.05 19.83 14.53
N LEU A 94 34.19 19.11 15.25
CA LEU A 94 33.62 19.60 16.51
C LEU A 94 34.66 19.65 17.64
N GLU A 95 35.52 18.64 17.76
CA GLU A 95 36.59 18.63 18.77
C GLU A 95 37.65 19.70 18.52
N GLU A 96 38.07 19.92 17.25
CA GLU A 96 38.96 21.04 16.92
C GLU A 96 38.32 22.39 17.26
N THR A 97 37.05 22.60 16.91
CA THR A 97 36.32 23.84 17.19
C THR A 97 36.17 24.09 18.69
N ILE A 98 35.84 23.06 19.48
CA ILE A 98 35.75 23.14 20.94
C ILE A 98 37.12 23.48 21.55
N SER A 99 38.20 22.88 21.03
CA SER A 99 39.55 23.13 21.53
C SER A 99 40.06 24.55 21.24
N GLU A 100 39.73 25.11 20.07
CA GLU A 100 40.07 26.49 19.72
C GLU A 100 39.26 27.51 20.55
N GLU A 101 37.98 27.23 20.81
CA GLU A 101 37.14 28.09 21.66
C GLU A 101 37.53 28.04 23.16
N GLU A 102 38.01 26.89 23.66
CA GLU A 102 38.60 26.76 25.00
C GLU A 102 39.87 27.61 25.15
N ARG A 103 40.72 27.60 24.11
CA ARG A 103 42.03 28.28 24.11
C ARG A 103 41.90 29.81 24.09
N GLU A 104 40.83 30.33 23.51
CA GLU A 104 40.56 31.76 23.44
C GLU A 104 39.78 32.32 24.66
N GLY A 105 39.53 31.50 25.68
CA GLY A 105 38.93 31.96 26.95
C GLY A 105 37.51 32.50 26.81
N ARG A 106 36.79 32.11 25.75
CA ARG A 106 35.41 32.55 25.46
C ARG A 106 34.33 31.64 26.05
N ILE A 107 34.69 30.67 26.89
CA ILE A 107 33.71 29.84 27.61
C ILE A 107 33.22 30.59 28.84
N ARG A 108 32.30 31.52 28.61
CA ARG A 108 31.18 31.68 29.54
C ARG A 108 30.34 30.41 29.40
N GLU A 109 30.08 29.76 30.53
CA GLU A 109 29.13 28.66 30.75
C GLU A 109 28.50 28.09 29.48
N ALA A 110 28.92 26.87 29.11
CA ALA A 110 28.42 26.14 27.96
C ALA A 110 26.91 26.38 27.74
N PRO A 111 26.45 26.77 26.54
CA PRO A 111 25.05 26.69 26.23
C PRO A 111 24.66 25.23 26.46
N ARG A 112 23.69 25.00 27.35
CA ARG A 112 23.10 23.68 27.57
C ARG A 112 22.87 23.08 26.19
N THR A 113 23.43 21.88 26.01
CA THR A 113 23.20 20.98 24.88
C THR A 113 21.89 21.31 24.18
N ARG A 114 21.95 21.58 22.88
CA ARG A 114 20.77 21.69 22.01
C ARG A 114 20.04 20.35 22.03
N GLY A 115 19.26 20.14 23.07
CA GLY A 115 18.44 18.98 23.28
C GLY A 115 17.24 19.05 22.35
N TYR A 116 16.52 17.94 22.30
CA TYR A 116 15.20 17.72 21.71
C TYR A 116 14.22 18.92 21.72
N GLY A 117 14.42 19.90 22.61
CA GLY A 117 13.72 21.18 22.67
C GLY A 117 13.89 22.11 21.46
N GLU A 118 15.04 22.16 20.77
CA GLU A 118 15.19 23.01 19.58
C GLU A 118 14.45 22.45 18.36
N ALA A 119 14.41 21.12 18.21
CA ALA A 119 13.55 20.47 17.22
C ALA A 119 12.05 20.73 17.54
N LEU A 120 11.68 20.74 18.82
CA LEU A 120 10.35 21.15 19.28
C LEU A 120 10.04 22.63 18.98
N GLU A 121 11.03 23.53 19.07
CA GLU A 121 10.86 24.93 18.70
C GLU A 121 10.73 25.14 17.18
N GLU A 122 11.44 24.39 16.35
CA GLU A 122 11.27 24.40 14.89
C GLU A 122 9.91 23.80 14.47
N VAL A 123 9.45 22.75 15.17
CA VAL A 123 8.09 22.19 15.03
C VAL A 123 7.01 23.21 15.43
N MET A 124 7.25 24.01 16.48
CA MET A 124 6.37 25.13 16.86
C MET A 124 6.45 26.33 15.90
N ARG A 125 7.44 26.39 15.01
CA ARG A 125 7.62 27.45 13.99
C ARG A 125 6.92 27.18 12.67
N GLY A 126 6.28 26.01 12.50
CA GLY A 126 5.24 25.82 11.48
C GLY A 126 5.71 25.37 10.09
N THR A 127 6.91 24.83 9.96
CA THR A 127 7.36 24.19 8.71
C THR A 127 7.34 22.66 8.86
N PRO A 128 6.28 21.97 8.40
CA PRO A 128 6.25 20.51 8.46
C PRO A 128 7.28 19.94 7.48
N THR A 129 8.23 19.15 7.99
CA THR A 129 9.16 18.42 7.13
C THR A 129 8.61 17.03 6.81
N PHE A 130 9.12 16.46 5.71
CA PHE A 130 8.67 15.23 5.04
C PHE A 130 8.48 13.99 5.94
N TYR A 131 9.04 13.99 7.16
CA TYR A 131 8.98 12.87 8.11
C TYR A 131 7.85 12.96 9.15
N ASP A 132 7.07 14.04 9.20
CA ASP A 132 6.04 14.22 10.25
C ASP A 132 4.64 13.68 9.90
N VAL A 133 4.36 13.34 8.64
CA VAL A 133 2.99 13.03 8.19
C VAL A 133 2.76 11.52 8.09
N THR A 134 2.72 10.86 9.25
CA THR A 134 1.84 9.69 9.38
C THR A 134 0.49 10.18 9.87
N ASN A 135 -0.62 9.63 9.37
CA ASN A 135 -1.96 10.04 9.79
C ASN A 135 -2.16 9.95 11.33
N TYR A 136 -1.37 9.13 12.01
CA TYR A 136 -1.35 9.06 13.47
C TYR A 136 -0.90 10.37 14.13
N ASN A 137 0.15 11.02 13.61
CA ASN A 137 0.65 12.29 14.16
C ASN A 137 -0.31 13.45 13.87
N VAL A 138 -0.93 13.44 12.70
CA VAL A 138 -1.95 14.42 12.31
C VAL A 138 -3.18 14.29 13.21
N LEU A 139 -3.68 13.07 13.40
CA LEU A 139 -4.83 12.81 14.26
C LEU A 139 -4.57 13.23 15.71
N ASN A 140 -3.45 12.81 16.31
CA ASN A 140 -3.11 13.20 17.69
C ASN A 140 -3.01 14.72 17.86
N ARG A 141 -2.48 15.42 16.85
CA ARG A 141 -2.39 16.88 16.89
C ARG A 141 -3.77 17.53 16.77
N LEU A 142 -4.65 17.00 15.93
CA LEU A 142 -6.04 17.45 15.83
C LEU A 142 -6.80 17.22 17.14
N GLU A 143 -6.67 16.06 17.76
CA GLU A 143 -7.29 15.76 19.07
C GLU A 143 -6.80 16.73 20.17
N SER A 144 -5.50 17.04 20.21
CA SER A 144 -4.94 18.04 21.12
C SER A 144 -5.53 19.43 20.87
N ILE A 145 -5.64 19.84 19.60
CA ILE A 145 -6.24 21.13 19.23
C ILE A 145 -7.72 21.16 19.59
N ALA A 146 -8.46 20.06 19.38
CA ALA A 146 -9.87 19.96 19.76
C ALA A 146 -10.07 20.13 21.27
N GLY A 147 -9.27 19.45 22.09
CA GLY A 147 -9.31 19.60 23.55
C GLY A 147 -8.96 21.02 24.01
N GLU A 148 -7.97 21.66 23.38
CA GLU A 148 -7.62 23.06 23.72
C GLU A 148 -8.69 24.06 23.24
N ALA A 149 -9.34 23.79 22.10
CA ALA A 149 -10.37 24.63 21.53
C ALA A 149 -11.61 24.76 22.43
N GLU A 150 -11.91 23.75 23.26
CA GLU A 150 -13.01 23.79 24.24
C GLU A 150 -12.83 24.89 25.29
N HIS A 151 -11.58 25.27 25.56
CA HIS A 151 -11.23 26.20 26.64
C HIS A 151 -10.77 27.56 26.13
N ARG A 152 -10.28 27.64 24.89
CA ARG A 152 -9.80 28.88 24.29
C ARG A 152 -10.04 28.90 22.78
N PRO A 153 -10.11 30.09 22.17
CA PRO A 153 -10.06 30.17 20.72
C PRO A 153 -8.75 29.60 20.17
N LEU A 154 -8.84 29.11 18.93
CA LEU A 154 -7.67 28.68 18.17
C LEU A 154 -6.71 29.84 17.93
N THR A 155 -5.42 29.54 18.00
CA THR A 155 -4.36 30.44 17.53
C THR A 155 -4.31 30.42 16.00
N GLU A 156 -3.67 31.42 15.40
CA GLU A 156 -3.50 31.51 13.94
C GLU A 156 -2.78 30.28 13.37
N LYS A 157 -1.76 29.77 14.06
CA LYS A 157 -1.01 28.57 13.66
C LYS A 157 -1.86 27.30 13.72
N GLU A 158 -2.73 27.17 14.70
CA GLU A 158 -3.64 26.02 14.81
C GLU A 158 -4.72 26.06 13.73
N ALA A 159 -5.27 27.26 13.46
CA ALA A 159 -6.22 27.44 12.37
C ALA A 159 -5.59 27.15 11.00
N GLU A 160 -4.32 27.52 10.80
CA GLU A 160 -3.56 27.20 9.59
C GLU A 160 -3.31 25.69 9.46
N PHE A 161 -2.89 25.03 10.55
CA PHE A 161 -2.71 23.58 10.57
C PHE A 161 -3.99 22.82 10.21
N VAL A 162 -5.14 23.19 10.78
CA VAL A 162 -6.44 22.58 10.48
C VAL A 162 -6.81 22.73 8.99
N LYS A 163 -6.55 23.92 8.40
CA LYS A 163 -6.78 24.15 6.96
C LYS A 163 -5.88 23.28 6.08
N ILE A 164 -4.61 23.13 6.45
CA ILE A 164 -3.66 22.29 5.73
C ILE A 164 -4.10 20.82 5.79
N ALA A 165 -4.46 20.33 6.98
CA ALA A 165 -4.96 18.97 7.16
C ALA A 165 -6.21 18.70 6.30
N GLU A 166 -7.17 19.63 6.31
CA GLU A 166 -8.37 19.54 5.47
C GLU A 166 -8.04 19.50 3.97
N TYR A 167 -7.16 20.38 3.50
CA TYR A 167 -6.71 20.40 2.11
C TYR A 167 -6.14 19.04 1.68
N HIS A 168 -5.32 18.42 2.54
CA HIS A 168 -4.74 17.12 2.26
C HIS A 168 -5.78 16.00 2.26
N ILE A 169 -6.71 15.97 3.21
CA ILE A 169 -7.81 14.99 3.22
C ILE A 169 -8.64 15.09 1.93
N ASP A 170 -8.99 16.31 1.50
CA ASP A 170 -9.76 16.54 0.28
C ASP A 170 -8.98 16.15 -0.98
N LYS A 171 -7.67 16.38 -0.98
CA LYS A 171 -6.77 15.93 -2.05
C LYS A 171 -6.75 14.40 -2.14
N PHE A 172 -6.56 13.70 -1.02
CA PHE A 172 -6.55 12.23 -0.99
C PHE A 172 -7.88 11.61 -1.41
N LYS A 173 -9.02 12.20 -1.00
CA LYS A 173 -10.35 11.77 -1.43
C LYS A 173 -10.58 11.94 -2.93
N ARG A 174 -10.03 13.00 -3.53
CA ARG A 174 -10.20 13.34 -4.94
C ARG A 174 -9.33 12.48 -5.86
N ASP A 175 -8.08 12.29 -5.47
CA ASP A 175 -7.10 11.57 -6.29
C ASP A 175 -7.38 10.05 -6.28
N GLY A 176 -8.09 9.53 -5.27
CA GLY A 176 -8.64 8.16 -5.25
C GLY A 176 -7.59 7.04 -5.13
N GLU A 177 -6.31 7.38 -5.18
CA GLU A 177 -5.18 6.45 -5.05
C GLU A 177 -4.97 6.00 -3.58
N TYR A 178 -5.43 6.78 -2.61
CA TYR A 178 -5.26 6.47 -1.19
C TYR A 178 -6.36 5.53 -0.68
N GLN A 179 -5.96 4.33 -0.24
CA GLN A 179 -6.86 3.39 0.44
C GLN A 179 -6.80 3.56 1.96
N ASP A 180 -7.84 4.18 2.54
CA ASP A 180 -7.96 4.39 3.99
C ASP A 180 -8.36 3.11 4.75
N ARG A 181 -7.48 2.09 4.74
CA ARG A 181 -7.75 0.77 5.32
C ARG A 181 -7.99 0.79 6.83
N ALA A 182 -7.44 1.77 7.52
CA ALA A 182 -7.51 1.92 8.97
C ALA A 182 -8.40 3.10 9.43
N GLY A 183 -9.16 3.71 8.50
CA GLY A 183 -10.12 4.77 8.82
C GLY A 183 -9.50 6.01 9.44
N TYR A 184 -8.24 6.33 9.13
CA TYR A 184 -7.56 7.48 9.69
C TYR A 184 -8.07 8.79 9.08
N LEU A 185 -8.28 8.86 7.76
CA LEU A 185 -8.80 10.07 7.11
C LEU A 185 -10.21 10.40 7.60
N ALA A 186 -11.03 9.38 7.84
CA ALA A 186 -12.36 9.56 8.41
C ALA A 186 -12.32 10.14 9.83
N ARG A 187 -11.37 9.69 10.67
CA ARG A 187 -11.18 10.18 12.04
C ARG A 187 -10.62 11.60 12.07
N GLU A 188 -9.62 11.89 11.24
CA GLU A 188 -9.08 13.25 11.10
C GLU A 188 -10.16 14.23 10.64
N GLN A 189 -10.99 13.84 9.67
CA GLN A 189 -12.13 14.67 9.24
C GLN A 189 -13.11 14.93 10.39
N ALA A 190 -13.42 13.91 11.19
CA ALA A 190 -14.32 14.04 12.33
C ALA A 190 -13.77 15.04 13.37
N GLU A 191 -12.47 15.01 13.66
CA GLU A 191 -11.85 15.99 14.56
C GLU A 191 -11.82 17.41 13.98
N ILE A 192 -11.58 17.56 12.67
CA ILE A 192 -11.68 18.87 12.01
C ILE A 192 -13.11 19.44 12.13
N ASP A 193 -14.13 18.60 11.91
CA ASP A 193 -15.53 19.01 12.06
C ASP A 193 -15.88 19.35 13.51
N HIS A 194 -15.30 18.61 14.47
CA HIS A 194 -15.42 18.90 15.90
C HIS A 194 -14.82 20.26 16.27
N ILE A 195 -13.57 20.51 15.86
CA ILE A 195 -12.88 21.79 16.05
C ILE A 195 -13.69 22.95 15.44
N ARG A 196 -14.27 22.76 14.25
CA ARG A 196 -15.12 23.76 13.59
C ARG A 196 -16.37 24.09 14.40
N LYS A 197 -17.02 23.08 14.97
CA LYS A 197 -18.20 23.26 15.81
C LYS A 197 -17.86 24.05 17.06
N ILE A 198 -16.81 23.64 17.77
CA ILE A 198 -16.32 24.35 18.96
C ILE A 198 -15.92 25.79 18.61
N SER A 199 -15.21 26.01 17.51
CA SER A 199 -14.77 27.34 17.08
C SER A 199 -15.93 28.26 16.71
N LYS A 200 -17.02 27.72 16.14
CA LYS A 200 -18.25 28.48 15.89
C LYS A 200 -18.94 28.84 17.21
N ASP A 201 -19.05 27.89 18.13
CA ASP A 201 -19.70 28.10 19.43
C ASP A 201 -18.90 29.07 20.32
N ALA A 202 -17.57 28.99 20.30
CA ALA A 202 -16.67 29.92 20.99
C ALA A 202 -16.69 31.34 20.40
N ASN A 203 -16.85 31.47 19.07
CA ASN A 203 -17.05 32.77 18.43
C ASN A 203 -18.45 33.35 18.71
N ILE A 204 -19.47 32.50 18.90
CA ILE A 204 -20.79 32.92 19.37
C ILE A 204 -20.72 33.39 20.84
N MET A 205 -19.98 32.69 21.71
CA MET A 205 -19.77 33.12 23.10
C MET A 205 -18.91 34.38 23.25
N LYS A 206 -18.06 34.71 22.26
CA LYS A 206 -17.36 35.99 22.17
C LYS A 206 -18.18 37.11 21.50
N GLY A 207 -19.39 36.80 21.03
CA GLY A 207 -20.18 37.61 20.13
C GLY A 207 -21.47 38.21 20.70
N GLU A 208 -21.65 38.30 22.02
CA GLU A 208 -22.71 39.13 22.63
C GLU A 208 -22.15 40.26 23.49
N TYR A 209 -21.55 41.25 22.82
CA TYR A 209 -21.59 42.71 23.09
C TYR A 209 -20.76 43.34 21.96
N ASN A 210 -21.28 44.09 21.00
CA ASN A 210 -22.17 45.25 21.07
C ASN A 210 -22.70 45.55 19.62
N PRO A 211 -23.69 46.46 19.45
CA PRO A 211 -24.72 46.49 18.38
C PRO A 211 -24.27 46.77 16.95
#